data_AF-A0A924S4B3-F1
#
_entry.id   AF-A0A924S4B3-F1
#
_cell.length_a   1.000
_cell.length_b   1.000
_cell.length_c   1.000
_cell.angle_alpha   90.00
_cell.angle_beta   90.00
_cell.angle_gamma   90.00
#
_symmetry.space_group_name_H-M   'P 1'
#
loop_
_entity.id
_entity.type
_entity.pdbx_description
1 polymer ?
#
loop_
_entity_poly.entity_id
_entity_poly.type
_entity_poly.pdbx_seq_one_letter_code
_entity_poly.pdbx_strand_id
1 'polypeptide(L)'
;MLNGRPVTPEFAEKLDTALTAYRAFAAGQQATSCRLVHDVGAGKPSAIDIAITEIEGRIFGCIAEGFSVGWFAEGVRTYLWVQEPDCPKPSHANVVAEEALVDVDALLKSAGL
;
A
#
# COMPACT_ATOMS: atom_id res chain seq x y z
N MET A 1 -15.16 2.64 -17.87
CA MET A 1 -16.07 3.02 -16.76
C MET A 1 -15.78 2.12 -15.58
N LEU A 2 -15.66 2.67 -14.39
CA LEU A 2 -15.61 1.95 -13.12
C LEU A 2 -16.93 2.23 -12.41
N ASN A 3 -17.76 1.20 -12.17
CA ASN A 3 -19.07 1.35 -11.52
C ASN A 3 -19.97 2.44 -12.14
N GLY A 4 -19.96 2.60 -13.46
CA GLY A 4 -20.78 3.59 -14.17
C GLY A 4 -20.29 5.04 -14.09
N ARG A 5 -19.13 5.31 -13.48
CA ARG A 5 -18.47 6.62 -13.53
C ARG A 5 -17.41 6.69 -14.64
N PRO A 6 -17.29 7.84 -15.33
CA PRO A 6 -16.18 8.07 -16.24
C PRO A 6 -14.87 8.02 -15.47
N VAL A 7 -13.94 7.23 -16.00
CA VAL A 7 -12.54 7.16 -15.53
C VAL A 7 -11.91 8.48 -15.95
N THR A 8 -11.44 9.29 -14.99
CA THR A 8 -10.77 10.53 -15.36
C THR A 8 -9.42 10.21 -15.98
N PRO A 9 -8.92 11.01 -16.94
CA PRO A 9 -7.60 10.82 -17.54
C PRO A 9 -6.49 10.72 -16.48
N GLU A 10 -6.58 11.51 -15.42
CA GLU A 10 -5.59 11.54 -14.33
C GLU A 10 -5.55 10.22 -13.55
N PHE A 11 -6.72 9.61 -13.29
CA PHE A 11 -6.77 8.29 -12.65
C PHE A 11 -6.22 7.20 -13.56
N ALA A 12 -6.56 7.23 -14.86
CA ALA A 12 -6.04 6.27 -15.82
C ALA A 12 -4.51 6.32 -15.91
N GLU A 13 -3.95 7.53 -15.99
CA GLU A 13 -2.49 7.74 -16.04
C GLU A 13 -1.80 7.30 -14.74
N LYS A 14 -2.36 7.65 -13.58
CA LYS A 14 -1.82 7.23 -12.26
C LYS A 14 -1.81 5.71 -12.14
N LEU A 15 -2.90 5.05 -12.53
CA LEU A 15 -3.04 3.60 -12.48
C LEU A 15 -2.07 2.91 -13.44
N ASP A 16 -1.99 3.35 -14.68
CA ASP A 16 -1.10 2.77 -15.69
C ASP A 16 0.37 2.89 -15.28
N THR A 17 0.75 4.06 -14.75
CA THR A 17 2.08 4.30 -14.18
C THR A 17 2.39 3.31 -13.05
N ALA A 18 1.47 3.14 -12.11
CA ALA A 18 1.65 2.25 -10.96
C ALA A 18 1.75 0.77 -11.38
N LEU A 19 0.86 0.30 -12.25
CA LEU A 19 0.88 -1.09 -12.73
C LEU A 19 2.12 -1.37 -13.57
N THR A 20 2.54 -0.44 -14.42
CA THR A 20 3.77 -0.56 -15.21
C THR A 20 5.00 -0.65 -14.30
N ALA A 21 5.10 0.22 -13.30
CA ALA A 21 6.19 0.20 -12.32
C ALA A 21 6.20 -1.11 -11.51
N TYR A 22 5.02 -1.60 -11.09
CA TYR A 22 4.92 -2.85 -10.35
C TYR A 22 5.32 -4.06 -11.20
N ARG A 23 4.86 -4.14 -12.45
CA ARG A 23 5.22 -5.24 -13.37
C ARG A 23 6.72 -5.28 -13.64
N ALA A 24 7.34 -4.12 -13.85
CA ALA A 24 8.79 -4.01 -14.02
C ALA A 24 9.54 -4.51 -12.77
N PHE A 25 9.07 -4.15 -11.57
CA PHE A 25 9.60 -4.69 -10.31
C PHE A 25 9.41 -6.21 -10.23
N ALA A 26 8.20 -6.71 -10.46
CA ALA A 26 7.82 -8.11 -10.30
C ALA A 26 8.55 -9.05 -11.27
N ALA A 27 8.90 -8.58 -12.47
CA ALA A 27 9.66 -9.35 -13.45
C ALA A 27 11.04 -9.81 -12.92
N GLY A 28 11.60 -9.09 -11.95
CA GLY A 28 12.87 -9.44 -11.30
C GLY A 28 12.74 -10.22 -9.99
N GLN A 29 11.52 -10.54 -9.54
CA GLN A 29 11.29 -11.17 -8.24
C GLN A 29 10.94 -12.65 -8.35
N GLN A 30 11.33 -13.42 -7.31
CA GLN A 30 10.90 -14.80 -7.10
C GLN A 30 9.84 -14.90 -6.01
N ALA A 31 9.08 -13.82 -5.79
CA ALA A 31 8.11 -13.75 -4.72
C ALA A 31 7.00 -14.80 -4.92
N THR A 32 6.74 -15.58 -3.87
CA THR A 32 5.68 -16.61 -3.85
C THR A 32 4.52 -16.23 -2.93
N SER A 33 4.71 -15.19 -2.13
CA SER A 33 3.72 -14.67 -1.19
C SER A 33 3.74 -13.14 -1.16
N CYS A 34 2.61 -12.54 -0.78
CA CYS A 34 2.52 -11.11 -0.57
C CYS A 34 1.84 -10.79 0.75
N ARG A 35 2.43 -9.86 1.51
CA ARG A 35 1.81 -9.24 2.69
C ARG A 35 1.29 -7.87 2.30
N LEU A 36 -0.01 -7.69 2.34
CA LEU A 36 -0.66 -6.41 2.19
C LEU A 36 -0.78 -5.75 3.55
N VAL A 37 -0.17 -4.58 3.72
CA VAL A 37 -0.14 -3.79 4.96
C VAL A 37 -0.89 -2.48 4.71
N HIS A 38 -2.01 -2.31 5.39
CA HIS A 38 -2.85 -1.12 5.36
C HIS A 38 -2.62 -0.32 6.64
N ASP A 39 -1.92 0.80 6.49
CA ASP A 39 -1.68 1.78 7.55
C ASP A 39 -2.55 3.02 7.26
N VAL A 40 -3.84 2.92 7.62
CA VAL A 40 -4.86 3.94 7.38
C VAL A 40 -5.51 4.33 8.70
N GLY A 41 -5.45 5.62 9.05
CA GLY A 41 -5.94 6.16 10.31
C GLY A 41 -4.93 6.11 11.47
N ALA A 42 -5.43 6.32 12.69
CA ALA A 42 -4.63 6.47 13.91
C ALA A 42 -4.28 5.15 14.63
N GLY A 43 -4.67 4.02 14.05
CA GLY A 43 -4.59 2.71 14.70
C GLY A 43 -3.36 1.90 14.28
N LYS A 44 -3.24 0.70 14.87
CA LYS A 44 -2.27 -0.29 14.39
C LYS A 44 -2.57 -0.65 12.93
N PRO A 45 -1.55 -0.73 12.04
CA PRO A 45 -1.74 -1.20 10.68
C PRO A 45 -2.41 -2.57 10.66
N SER A 46 -3.34 -2.75 9.73
CA SER A 46 -3.93 -4.05 9.44
C SER A 46 -3.12 -4.74 8.35
N ALA A 47 -2.89 -6.03 8.47
CA ALA A 47 -2.12 -6.76 7.48
C ALA A 47 -2.72 -8.14 7.18
N ILE A 48 -2.73 -8.49 5.90
CA ILE A 48 -3.26 -9.76 5.41
C ILE A 48 -2.32 -10.35 4.37
N ASP A 49 -2.27 -11.68 4.31
CA ASP A 49 -1.60 -12.37 3.21
C ASP A 49 -2.55 -12.41 2.00
N ILE A 50 -2.02 -12.08 0.83
CA ILE A 50 -2.75 -12.15 -0.45
C ILE A 50 -1.94 -12.98 -1.45
N ALA A 51 -2.63 -13.57 -2.43
CA ALA A 51 -1.94 -14.27 -3.50
C ALA A 51 -1.20 -13.28 -4.41
N ILE A 52 -0.05 -13.68 -4.97
CA ILE A 52 0.72 -12.85 -5.93
C ILE A 52 -0.16 -12.41 -7.12
N THR A 53 -1.07 -13.29 -7.55
CA THR A 53 -2.01 -13.02 -8.65
C THR A 53 -3.06 -11.94 -8.33
N GLU A 54 -3.23 -11.58 -7.05
CA GLU A 54 -4.20 -10.56 -6.61
C GLU A 54 -3.57 -9.17 -6.49
N ILE A 55 -2.24 -9.04 -6.54
CA ILE A 55 -1.54 -7.78 -6.24
C ILE A 55 -1.98 -6.64 -7.15
N GLU A 56 -2.04 -6.86 -8.46
CA GLU A 56 -2.48 -5.81 -9.40
C GLU A 56 -3.92 -5.35 -9.11
N GLY A 57 -4.81 -6.29 -8.74
CA GLY A 57 -6.18 -5.97 -8.33
C GLY A 57 -6.23 -5.14 -7.05
N ARG A 58 -5.32 -5.39 -6.10
CA ARG A 58 -5.19 -4.59 -4.88
C ARG A 58 -4.61 -3.21 -5.15
N ILE A 59 -3.58 -3.09 -5.98
CA ILE A 59 -3.04 -1.80 -6.44
C ILE A 59 -4.14 -0.96 -7.07
N PHE A 60 -4.91 -1.58 -7.98
CA PHE A 60 -6.05 -0.94 -8.63
C PHE A 60 -7.09 -0.42 -7.63
N GLY A 61 -7.58 -1.29 -6.74
CA GLY A 61 -8.61 -0.93 -5.77
C GLY A 61 -8.17 0.22 -4.87
N CYS A 62 -6.93 0.15 -4.36
CA CYS A 62 -6.40 1.18 -3.47
C CYS A 62 -6.25 2.54 -4.17
N ILE A 63 -5.74 2.57 -5.41
CA ILE A 63 -5.64 3.81 -6.18
C ILE A 63 -7.03 4.37 -6.50
N ALA A 64 -8.00 3.51 -6.80
CA ALA A 64 -9.38 3.92 -7.09
C ALA A 64 -10.09 4.52 -5.86
N GLU A 65 -9.72 4.07 -4.66
CA GLU A 65 -10.17 4.63 -3.38
C GLU A 65 -9.40 5.90 -2.96
N GLY A 66 -8.36 6.28 -3.71
CA GLY A 66 -7.57 7.49 -3.47
C GLY A 66 -6.33 7.27 -2.61
N PHE A 67 -6.01 6.03 -2.23
CA PHE A 67 -4.84 5.72 -1.42
C PHE A 67 -3.52 5.84 -2.19
N SER A 68 -2.45 6.02 -1.43
CA SER A 68 -1.07 5.85 -1.86
C SER A 68 -0.67 4.39 -1.68
N VAL A 69 0.04 3.84 -2.66
CA VAL A 69 0.46 2.44 -2.67
C VAL A 69 1.93 2.35 -3.06
N GLY A 70 2.67 1.45 -2.42
CA GLY A 70 3.98 1.06 -2.89
C GLY A 70 4.37 -0.33 -2.45
N TRP A 71 5.54 -0.78 -2.89
CA TRP A 71 5.97 -2.16 -2.70
C TRP A 71 7.48 -2.29 -2.56
N PHE A 72 7.89 -3.39 -1.95
CA PHE A 72 9.26 -3.90 -1.94
C PHE A 72 9.24 -5.42 -1.72
N ALA A 73 10.40 -6.07 -1.82
CA ALA A 73 10.54 -7.50 -1.53
C ALA A 73 11.62 -7.74 -0.48
N GLU A 74 11.40 -8.76 0.34
CA GLU A 74 12.42 -9.38 1.19
C GLU A 74 12.39 -10.90 0.99
N GLY A 75 13.44 -11.43 0.36
CA GLY A 75 13.51 -12.84 -0.02
C GLY A 75 12.38 -13.24 -0.97
N VAL A 76 11.52 -14.17 -0.53
CA VAL A 76 10.40 -14.72 -1.33
C VAL A 76 9.06 -14.02 -1.05
N ARG A 77 9.08 -12.91 -0.30
CA ARG A 77 7.88 -12.18 0.10
C ARG A 77 7.89 -10.77 -0.48
N THR A 78 6.82 -10.42 -1.18
CA THR A 78 6.50 -9.04 -1.55
C THR A 78 5.72 -8.40 -0.41
N TYR A 79 6.02 -7.15 -0.10
CA TYR A 79 5.19 -6.33 0.77
C TYR A 79 4.53 -5.26 -0.08
N LEU A 80 3.20 -5.15 0.03
CA LEU A 80 2.40 -4.09 -0.55
C LEU A 80 1.92 -3.21 0.60
N TRP A 81 2.36 -1.96 0.67
CA TRP A 81 1.89 -1.02 1.68
C TRP A 81 0.89 -0.04 1.07
N VAL A 82 -0.11 0.33 1.87
CA VAL A 82 -1.22 1.22 1.50
C VAL A 82 -1.42 2.24 2.62
N GLN A 83 -1.55 3.52 2.24
CA GLN A 83 -1.74 4.63 3.18
C GLN A 83 -2.65 5.72 2.60
N GLU A 84 -3.17 6.56 3.48
CA GLU A 84 -3.86 7.79 3.09
C GLU A 84 -2.94 8.71 2.26
N PRO A 85 -3.50 9.49 1.33
CA PRO A 85 -2.72 10.52 0.64
C PRO A 85 -2.11 11.49 1.65
N ASP A 86 -0.95 12.07 1.30
CA ASP A 86 -0.21 13.03 2.11
C ASP A 86 0.39 12.49 3.42
N CYS A 87 0.19 11.21 3.76
CA CYS A 87 0.96 10.54 4.79
C CYS A 87 2.43 10.38 4.36
N PRO A 88 3.40 10.48 5.30
CA PRO A 88 4.78 10.14 5.03
C PRO A 88 4.86 8.68 4.55
N LYS A 89 5.69 8.40 3.54
CA LYS A 89 5.93 7.03 3.09
C LYS A 89 6.49 6.17 4.23
N PRO A 90 6.03 4.93 4.45
CA PRO A 90 6.53 4.12 5.54
C PRO A 90 7.91 3.55 5.23
N SER A 91 8.74 3.40 6.27
CA SER A 91 9.99 2.68 6.13
C SER A 91 9.72 1.18 5.91
N HIS A 92 10.63 0.47 5.25
CA HIS A 92 10.47 -0.98 5.08
C HIS A 92 10.36 -1.69 6.44
N ALA A 93 11.14 -1.26 7.44
CA ALA A 93 11.10 -1.82 8.79
C ALA A 93 9.71 -1.68 9.42
N ASN A 94 9.06 -0.51 9.28
CA ASN A 94 7.69 -0.30 9.77
C ASN A 94 6.69 -1.23 9.08
N VAL A 95 6.80 -1.39 7.75
CA VAL A 95 5.90 -2.26 6.98
C VAL A 95 6.07 -3.72 7.38
N VAL A 96 7.31 -4.19 7.54
CA VAL A 96 7.61 -5.58 7.97
C VAL A 96 7.15 -5.82 9.40
N ALA A 97 7.35 -4.85 10.30
CA ALA A 97 6.93 -4.93 11.70
C ALA A 97 5.42 -4.74 11.89
N GLU A 98 4.69 -4.31 10.86
CA GLU A 98 3.28 -3.93 10.92
C GLU A 98 3.02 -2.85 11.99
N GLU A 99 3.92 -1.86 12.03
CA GLU A 99 3.91 -0.75 12.97
C GLU A 99 3.50 0.55 12.28
N ALA A 100 2.61 1.32 12.94
CA ALA A 100 2.20 2.63 12.46
C ALA A 100 3.40 3.57 12.35
N LEU A 101 3.37 4.49 11.39
CA LEU A 101 4.40 5.54 11.31
C LEU A 101 4.34 6.53 12.46
N VAL A 102 3.15 6.68 13.03
CA VAL A 102 2.87 7.61 14.09
C VAL A 102 2.19 6.84 15.21
N ASP A 103 2.86 6.75 16.35
CA ASP A 103 2.21 6.30 17.58
C ASP A 103 1.32 7.44 18.08
N VAL A 104 0.05 7.41 17.65
CA VAL A 104 -0.95 8.41 18.06
C VAL A 104 -1.16 8.39 19.57
N ASP A 105 -1.01 7.23 20.22
CA ASP A 105 -1.08 7.14 21.68
C ASP A 105 0.10 7.85 22.36
N ALA A 106 1.31 7.76 21.78
CA ALA A 106 2.47 8.53 22.26
C ALA A 106 2.33 10.04 22.01
N LEU A 107 1.74 10.45 20.89
CA LEU A 107 1.43 11.85 20.62
C LEU A 107 0.36 12.40 21.57
N LEU A 108 -0.70 11.63 21.86
CA LEU A 108 -1.74 12.03 22.80
C LEU A 108 -1.20 12.11 24.24
N LYS A 109 -0.41 11.11 24.67
CA LYS A 109 0.27 11.14 25.97
C LYS A 109 1.23 12.33 26.11
N SER A 110 1.97 12.68 25.06
CA SER A 110 2.89 13.83 25.09
C SER A 110 2.15 15.17 24.99
N ALA A 111 0.95 15.20 24.42
CA ALA A 111 0.05 16.35 24.42
C ALA A 111 -0.76 16.52 25.74
N GLY A 112 -0.62 15.60 26.70
CA GLY A 112 -1.25 15.68 28.01
C GLY A 112 -2.72 15.21 28.06
N LEU A 113 -3.13 14.39 27.09
CA LEU A 113 -4.42 13.68 27.06
C LEU A 113 -4.26 12.22 27.51
#